data_AF-A0A9D4DCN9-F1
#
_entry.id   AF-A0A9D4DCN9-F1
#
_cell.length_a   1.000
_cell.length_b   1.000
_cell.length_c   1.000
_cell.angle_alpha   90.00
_cell.angle_beta   90.00
_cell.angle_gamma   90.00
#
_symmetry.space_group_name_H-M   'P 1'
#
loop_
_entity.id
_entity.type
_entity.pdbx_description
1 polymer ?
#
loop_
_entity_poly.entity_id
_entity_poly.type
_entity_poly.pdbx_seq_one_letter_code
_entity_poly.pdbx_strand_id
1 'polypeptide(L)'
;MGAHVVIPDDDDENIFIRNMSSAPTTFVWIGIEKEVSLNTLLSSHDNKAVTYVRWRNGEPNGHTYELCLIWIHLELSWDDAPCHYTAIVACEKELGN
;
A
#
# COMPACT_ATOMS: atom_id res chain seq x y z
N MET A 1 8.16 20.62 2.17
CA MET A 1 7.39 19.40 1.86
C MET A 1 8.35 18.46 1.13
N GLY A 2 8.41 17.19 1.51
CA GLY A 2 9.44 16.22 1.10
C GLY A 2 9.17 14.85 1.72
N ALA A 3 7.89 14.46 1.71
CA ALA A 3 7.34 13.23 2.26
C ALA A 3 6.46 12.62 1.16
N HIS A 4 6.33 11.30 1.12
CA HIS A 4 5.44 10.57 0.21
C HIS A 4 4.51 9.64 1.00
N VAL A 5 3.51 9.07 0.32
CA VAL A 5 2.71 8.01 0.94
C VAL A 5 3.62 6.83 1.26
N VAL A 6 3.38 6.18 2.41
CA VAL A 6 4.27 5.13 2.90
C VAL A 6 4.31 3.91 1.98
N ILE A 7 5.49 3.38 1.71
CA ILE A 7 5.74 2.24 0.85
C ILE A 7 6.45 1.18 1.69
N PRO A 8 5.69 0.24 2.30
CA PRO A 8 6.31 -0.78 3.14
C PRO A 8 7.37 -1.56 2.34
N ASP A 9 8.58 -1.65 2.89
CA ASP A 9 9.70 -2.38 2.31
C ASP A 9 9.92 -3.77 2.93
N ASP A 10 9.36 -4.01 4.12
CA ASP A 10 9.39 -5.30 4.81
C ASP A 10 8.18 -5.57 5.75
N ASP A 11 8.26 -6.70 6.47
CA ASP A 11 7.24 -7.13 7.42
C ASP A 11 7.14 -6.21 8.64
N ASP A 12 8.26 -5.69 9.14
CA ASP A 12 8.31 -4.85 10.33
C ASP A 12 7.70 -3.48 10.04
N GLU A 13 8.01 -2.90 8.88
CA GLU A 13 7.42 -1.64 8.44
C GLU A 13 5.91 -1.79 8.20
N ASN A 14 5.49 -2.86 7.52
CA ASN A 14 4.07 -3.14 7.30
C ASN A 14 3.29 -3.28 8.62
N ILE A 15 3.88 -3.94 9.63
CA ILE A 15 3.31 -4.04 10.97
C ILE A 15 3.26 -2.68 11.66
N PHE A 16 4.34 -1.89 11.55
CA PHE A 16 4.42 -0.56 12.14
C PHE A 16 3.34 0.37 11.58
N ILE A 17 3.20 0.45 10.25
CA ILE A 17 2.17 1.26 9.58
C ILE A 17 0.78 0.85 10.04
N ARG A 18 0.49 -0.46 10.10
CA ARG A 18 -0.81 -0.95 10.57
C ARG A 18 -1.09 -0.57 12.02
N ASN A 19 -0.09 -0.65 12.88
CA ASN A 19 -0.23 -0.33 14.30
C ASN A 19 -0.31 1.17 14.58
N MET A 20 0.15 2.02 13.66
CA MET A 20 -0.07 3.47 13.75
C MET A 20 -1.55 3.85 13.57
N SER A 21 -2.34 3.06 12.83
CA SER A 21 -3.78 3.33 12.70
C SER A 21 -4.48 2.94 14.01
N SER A 22 -4.81 3.95 14.83
CA SER A 22 -5.44 3.77 16.15
C SER A 22 -6.83 3.14 16.11
N ALA A 23 -7.38 2.90 14.92
CA ALA A 23 -8.73 2.41 14.71
C ALA A 23 -8.70 0.99 14.10
N PRO A 24 -9.19 -0.03 14.85
CA PRO A 24 -9.09 -1.44 14.48
C PRO A 24 -10.01 -1.86 13.31
N THR A 25 -10.74 -0.93 12.70
CA THR A 25 -11.63 -1.18 11.55
C THR A 25 -11.20 -0.42 10.30
N THR A 26 -10.05 0.26 10.33
CA THR A 26 -9.61 1.12 9.23
C THR A 26 -8.49 0.48 8.44
N PHE A 27 -8.65 0.54 7.12
CA PHE A 27 -7.61 0.24 6.16
C PHE A 27 -6.64 1.42 6.07
N VAL A 28 -5.38 1.11 5.77
CA VAL A 28 -4.34 2.12 5.57
C VAL A 28 -3.88 2.07 4.12
N TRP A 29 -4.07 3.17 3.39
CA TRP A 29 -3.53 3.34 2.04
C TRP A 29 -2.02 3.39 2.07
N ILE A 30 -1.40 2.61 1.17
CA ILE A 30 0.05 2.62 0.93
C ILE A 30 0.36 3.14 -0.47
N GLY A 31 1.57 3.64 -0.66
CA GLY A 31 2.05 4.31 -1.87
C GLY A 31 2.47 3.34 -2.97
N ILE A 32 1.68 2.29 -3.21
CA ILE A 32 1.96 1.28 -4.23
C ILE A 32 0.81 1.28 -5.24
N GLU A 33 1.17 1.35 -6.51
CA GLU A 33 0.26 1.32 -7.65
C GLU A 33 0.53 0.08 -8.50
N LYS A 34 -0.51 -0.49 -9.11
CA LYS A 34 -0.38 -1.63 -10.02
C LYS A 34 -0.28 -1.14 -11.47
N GLU A 35 0.88 -1.34 -12.09
CA GLU A 35 1.07 -1.10 -13.52
C GLU A 35 0.57 -2.30 -14.32
N VAL A 36 -0.65 -2.19 -14.82
CA VAL A 36 -1.39 -3.28 -15.49
C VAL A 36 -0.67 -3.75 -16.75
N SER A 37 -0.04 -2.84 -17.51
CA SER A 37 0.61 -3.20 -18.78
C SER A 37 1.88 -4.02 -18.58
N LEU A 38 2.56 -3.83 -17.45
CA LEU A 38 3.80 -4.53 -17.09
C LEU A 38 3.57 -5.65 -16.06
N ASN A 39 2.34 -5.82 -15.58
CA ASN A 39 1.98 -6.71 -14.49
C ASN A 39 2.94 -6.56 -13.28
N THR A 40 3.24 -5.31 -12.91
CA THR A 40 4.26 -4.97 -11.90
C THR A 40 3.68 -3.99 -10.89
N LEU A 41 4.21 -3.99 -9.66
CA LEU A 41 3.89 -3.01 -8.63
C LEU A 41 4.93 -1.90 -8.63
N LEU A 42 4.48 -0.66 -8.65
CA LEU A 42 5.32 0.52 -8.70
C LEU A 42 5.10 1.38 -7.46
N SER A 43 6.18 1.96 -6.97
CA SER A 43 6.17 3.02 -5.98
C SER A 43 5.52 4.28 -6.56
N SER A 44 4.51 4.83 -5.89
CA SER A 44 3.89 6.09 -6.29
C SER A 44 4.79 7.30 -6.06
N HIS A 45 5.89 7.12 -5.32
CA HIS A 45 6.87 8.17 -5.07
C HIS A 45 7.86 8.35 -6.24
N ASP A 46 8.41 7.25 -6.75
CA ASP A 46 9.54 7.29 -7.69
C ASP A 46 9.43 6.31 -8.88
N ASN A 47 8.30 5.64 -9.05
CA ASN A 47 8.03 4.64 -10.08
C ASN A 47 9.01 3.47 -10.11
N LYS A 48 9.74 3.20 -9.01
CA LYS A 48 10.55 1.99 -8.91
C LYS A 48 9.68 0.77 -8.66
N ALA A 49 10.14 -0.37 -9.16
CA ALA A 49 9.50 -1.65 -8.90
C ALA A 49 9.55 -1.99 -7.41
N VAL A 50 8.38 -2.30 -6.84
CA VAL A 50 8.26 -2.77 -5.47
C VAL A 50 8.49 -4.27 -5.45
N THR A 51 9.39 -4.74 -4.58
CA THR A 51 9.75 -6.15 -4.46
C THR A 51 9.12 -6.84 -3.27
N TYR A 52 8.82 -6.08 -2.21
CA TYR A 52 8.10 -6.60 -1.06
C TYR A 52 6.61 -6.67 -1.36
N VAL A 53 5.99 -7.80 -1.01
CA VAL A 53 4.60 -8.09 -1.35
C VAL A 53 3.97 -8.88 -0.23
N ARG A 54 2.77 -8.45 0.21
CA ARG A 54 2.03 -9.14 1.27
C ARG A 54 0.55 -9.32 0.96
N TRP A 55 0.23 -9.74 -0.27
CA TRP A 55 -1.14 -10.01 -0.68
C TRP A 55 -1.86 -10.96 0.27
N ARG A 56 -3.12 -10.65 0.54
CA ARG A 56 -4.04 -11.59 1.18
C ARG A 56 -4.23 -12.81 0.28
N ASN A 57 -4.53 -13.96 0.88
CA ASN A 57 -4.85 -15.14 0.09
C ASN A 57 -6.06 -14.87 -0.83
N GLY A 58 -5.86 -15.02 -2.14
CA GLY A 58 -6.84 -14.68 -3.17
C GLY A 58 -6.59 -13.35 -3.87
N GLU A 59 -5.68 -12.51 -3.34
CA GLU A 59 -5.31 -11.22 -3.92
C GLU A 59 -3.97 -11.26 -4.67
N PRO A 60 -3.75 -10.35 -5.64
CA PRO A 60 -4.73 -9.40 -6.18
C PRO A 60 -5.70 -10.13 -7.12
N ASN A 61 -7.00 -10.05 -6.84
CA ASN A 61 -8.02 -10.73 -7.63
C ASN A 61 -8.35 -9.95 -8.92
N GLY A 62 -7.94 -8.68 -8.99
CA GLY A 62 -7.88 -7.90 -10.21
C GLY A 62 -9.21 -7.75 -10.93
N HIS A 63 -10.34 -7.67 -10.21
CA HIS A 63 -11.56 -7.14 -10.81
C HIS A 63 -11.21 -5.79 -11.45
N THR A 64 -11.60 -5.56 -12.72
CA THR A 64 -11.14 -4.42 -13.56
C THR A 64 -11.42 -3.03 -12.98
N TYR A 65 -12.05 -2.96 -11.81
CA TYR A 65 -12.42 -1.76 -11.07
C TYR A 65 -11.60 -1.55 -9.78
N GLU A 66 -10.70 -2.47 -9.40
CA GLU A 66 -9.97 -2.49 -8.11
C GLU A 66 -8.46 -2.23 -8.24
N LEU A 67 -7.98 -1.79 -9.40
CA LEU A 67 -6.53 -1.75 -9.71
C LEU A 67 -5.80 -0.46 -9.28
N CYS A 68 -6.48 0.47 -8.60
CA CYS A 68 -5.90 1.80 -8.35
C CYS A 68 -5.07 1.91 -7.08
N LEU A 69 -5.29 1.01 -6.14
CA LEU A 69 -5.20 1.36 -4.75
C LEU A 69 -4.91 0.10 -3.95
N ILE A 70 -3.87 0.13 -3.11
CA ILE A 70 -3.46 -0.98 -2.25
C ILE A 70 -3.52 -0.51 -0.81
N TRP A 71 -4.17 -1.27 0.07
CA TRP A 71 -4.20 -0.98 1.49
C TRP A 71 -3.73 -2.14 2.34
N ILE A 72 -3.36 -1.85 3.58
CA ILE A 72 -3.12 -2.87 4.60
C ILE A 72 -4.44 -3.21 5.31
N HIS A 73 -4.86 -4.46 5.18
CA HIS A 73 -5.99 -5.09 5.85
C HIS A 73 -5.70 -5.32 7.35
N LEU A 74 -6.74 -5.66 8.11
CA LEU A 74 -6.62 -5.95 9.55
C LEU A 74 -5.66 -7.10 9.88
N GLU A 75 -5.48 -8.01 8.93
CA GLU A 75 -4.65 -9.21 9.04
C GLU A 75 -3.19 -8.97 8.59
N LEU A 76 -2.78 -7.71 8.45
CA LEU A 76 -1.45 -7.28 7.96
C LEU A 76 -1.21 -7.62 6.48
N SER A 77 -2.20 -8.13 5.78
CA SER A 77 -2.14 -8.45 4.35
C SER A 77 -2.65 -7.29 3.50
N TRP A 78 -2.39 -7.34 2.20
CA TRP A 78 -2.83 -6.34 1.24
C TRP A 78 -4.01 -6.83 0.42
N ASP A 79 -4.93 -5.92 0.13
CA ASP A 79 -5.96 -6.10 -0.89
C ASP A 79 -5.82 -4.97 -1.92
N ASP A 80 -6.15 -5.25 -3.20
CA ASP A 80 -6.38 -4.21 -4.19
C ASP A 80 -7.82 -3.69 -4.07
N ALA A 81 -8.01 -2.41 -4.39
CA ALA A 81 -9.25 -1.71 -4.08
C ALA A 81 -9.67 -0.66 -5.11
N PRO A 82 -10.98 -0.36 -5.22
CA PRO A 82 -11.46 0.66 -6.12
C PRO A 82 -10.94 2.07 -5.79
N CYS A 83 -10.60 2.84 -6.82
CA CYS A 83 -10.04 4.19 -6.71
C CYS A 83 -10.92 5.19 -5.92
N HIS A 84 -12.22 4.89 -5.77
CA HIS A 84 -13.19 5.77 -5.11
C HIS A 84 -13.35 5.47 -3.61
N TYR A 85 -12.68 4.46 -3.08
CA TYR A 85 -12.73 4.14 -1.66
C TYR A 85 -11.92 5.14 -0.84
N THR A 86 -12.39 5.40 0.37
CA THR A 86 -11.71 6.28 1.31
C THR A 86 -11.08 5.44 2.42
N ALA A 87 -9.84 5.75 2.77
CA ALA A 87 -9.13 5.13 3.88
C ALA A 87 -8.14 6.13 4.49
N ILE A 88 -7.53 5.75 5.60
CA ILE A 88 -6.50 6.58 6.23
C ILE A 88 -5.23 6.48 5.38
N VAL A 89 -4.52 7.60 5.21
CA VAL A 89 -3.23 7.63 4.52
C VAL A 89 -2.14 7.85 5.56
N ALA A 90 -1.10 7.03 5.52
CA ALA A 90 0.15 7.28 6.23
C ALA A 90 1.18 7.83 5.25
N CYS A 91 1.91 8.86 5.65
CA CYS A 91 3.01 9.41 4.88
C CYS A 91 4.33 9.14 5.61
N GLU A 92 5.37 8.90 4.84
CA GLU A 92 6.73 8.74 5.32
C GLU A 92 7.66 9.82 4.77
N LYS A 93 8.77 10.01 5.48
CA LYS A 93 9.80 10.98 5.08
C LYS A 93 11.16 10.47 5.50
N GLU A 94 12.04 10.38 4.52
CA GLU A 94 13.46 10.20 4.73
C GLU A 94 14.05 11.39 5.51
N LEU A 95 14.64 11.10 6.66
CA LEU A 95 15.47 12.04 7.39
C LEU A 95 16.88 11.91 6.82
N GLY A 96 17.16 12.68 5.77
CA GLY A 96 18.47 12.68 5.12
C GLY A 96 19.61 12.79 6.16
N ASN A 97 20.68 12.02 5.92
CA ASN A 97 21.88 12.00 6.77
C ASN A 97 22.54 13.38 6.89
#